data_AF-A0A261Y7E9-F1
#
_entry.id   AF-A0A261Y7E9-F1
#
_cell.length_a   1.000
_cell.length_b   1.000
_cell.length_c   1.000
_cell.angle_alpha   90.00
_cell.angle_beta   90.00
_cell.angle_gamma   90.00
#
_symmetry.space_group_name_H-M   'P 1'
#
loop_
_entity.id
_entity.type
_entity.pdbx_description
1 polymer ?
#
loop_
_entity_poly.entity_id
_entity_poly.type
_entity_poly.pdbx_seq_one_letter_code
_entity_poly.pdbx_strand_id
1 'polypeptide(L)'
;MREKEFLPLYKGNTPIDYSKYLLRRVSSSSRLLACIVGLFILFWLISSRSSHQTNHRPTDASEGFDSSWIDRANWRRDSDVAIAERRSIYQPTQFAAGHADYNPAYIPVTAVILNWKRPEGVKRIVQYLSKYPFITEILVWNNNKEMRLSVKDFGLDPTVNPILEVRVWNSDENLHDLSKYTTCSLATNDYCYFQDDDWMNMHLDALYTNFLRAPQLIHSNTMPVIHLEHQRWQFWDPEVHLHTGFTWLGCGSFVPRENVQRFMAQLGAVGLGKDRLRLADMYFSIWNNDFPWQFSNPLTPLEQKGAWSESEGVDQWAIVYYNINDAVSKLLRSLAATTLITKNDYFTRHLSEPIPEKRDARAPCSNDLCLFHTSQSPFPLPSTVVFNRTLTTTVKEQEAHFNALDFPSNEFWQQHHYFYAVDGDDSTCWNSRRPPQMDDFFGLHAIVAPNAPTFIIRGHNLPPSTHYLVTISKDGQTFDNCPFTDTEPFHLTLKCNVSGAHFIRIVFSQDLQEPIEVCSLRWGDLSV
;
A
#
# COMPACT_ATOMS: atom_id res chain seq x y z
N MET A 1 16.78 -45.13 3.30
CA MET A 1 18.07 -45.15 4.02
C MET A 1 19.12 -44.39 3.21
N ARG A 2 19.31 -43.12 3.53
CA ARG A 2 20.60 -42.43 3.64
C ARG A 2 20.32 -41.08 4.28
N GLU A 3 21.08 -40.81 5.33
CA GLU A 3 20.79 -39.84 6.39
C GLU A 3 21.12 -38.40 6.00
N LYS A 4 20.46 -37.50 6.72
CA LYS A 4 20.60 -36.05 6.70
C LYS A 4 21.87 -35.64 7.44
N GLU A 5 22.69 -34.79 6.84
CA GLU A 5 23.73 -34.04 7.55
C GLU A 5 23.13 -32.73 8.08
N PHE A 6 22.99 -32.66 9.40
CA PHE A 6 22.74 -31.42 10.13
C PHE A 6 24.09 -30.81 10.58
N LEU A 7 24.25 -29.51 10.35
CA LEU A 7 25.37 -28.70 10.82
C LEU A 7 25.40 -28.57 12.35
N PRO A 8 26.59 -28.42 12.97
CA PRO A 8 26.78 -28.58 14.41
C PRO A 8 26.39 -27.34 15.23
N LEU A 9 25.68 -27.60 16.33
CA LEU A 9 25.41 -26.68 17.43
C LEU A 9 26.70 -26.34 18.19
N TYR A 10 27.04 -25.05 18.25
CA TYR A 10 28.12 -24.53 19.09
C TYR A 10 27.63 -24.40 20.54
N LYS A 11 28.30 -25.06 21.48
CA LYS A 11 28.08 -25.00 22.94
C LYS A 11 29.35 -24.53 23.64
N GLY A 12 29.20 -23.60 24.60
CA GLY A 12 30.21 -23.17 25.59
C GLY A 12 30.49 -21.66 25.50
N ASN A 13 30.61 -20.85 26.56
CA ASN A 13 30.73 -21.10 28.00
C ASN A 13 30.36 -19.82 28.81
N THR A 14 29.87 -20.05 30.04
CA THR A 14 29.90 -19.29 31.33
C THR A 14 30.09 -17.76 31.39
N PRO A 15 29.40 -17.06 32.33
CA PRO A 15 29.52 -15.60 32.53
C PRO A 15 30.77 -15.21 33.34
N ILE A 16 31.41 -14.11 32.92
CA ILE A 16 32.55 -13.49 33.61
C ILE A 16 32.02 -12.51 34.67
N ASP A 17 32.38 -12.74 35.94
CA ASP A 17 32.11 -11.85 37.07
C ASP A 17 33.19 -10.75 37.17
N TYR A 18 32.80 -9.50 36.88
CA TYR A 18 33.69 -8.34 36.89
C TYR A 18 33.84 -7.66 38.26
N SER A 19 33.29 -8.22 39.33
CA SER A 19 33.25 -7.55 40.64
C SER A 19 34.58 -7.50 41.42
N LYS A 20 35.65 -8.15 40.94
CA LYS A 20 36.91 -8.30 41.72
C LYS A 20 38.13 -7.51 41.23
N TYR A 21 38.01 -6.64 40.23
CA TYR A 21 39.18 -5.89 39.70
C TYR A 21 39.30 -4.41 40.10
N LEU A 22 38.45 -3.89 40.98
CA LEU A 22 38.44 -2.46 41.34
C LEU A 22 38.72 -2.14 42.82
N LEU A 23 39.70 -2.81 43.44
CA LEU A 23 40.24 -2.37 44.72
C LEU A 23 41.77 -2.35 44.69
N ARG A 24 42.33 -1.34 44.01
CA ARG A 24 43.73 -0.91 44.20
C ARG A 24 43.75 0.46 44.89
N ARG A 25 44.58 0.56 45.94
CA ARG A 25 44.73 1.70 46.84
C ARG A 25 44.83 3.05 46.10
N VAL A 26 43.79 3.86 46.23
CA VAL A 26 43.79 5.28 45.85
C VAL A 26 44.23 6.09 47.07
N SER A 27 45.31 6.88 46.95
CA SER A 27 45.87 7.71 48.03
C SER A 27 44.88 8.80 48.44
N SER A 28 44.99 9.28 49.68
CA SER A 28 44.06 10.27 50.28
C SER A 28 43.99 11.58 49.49
N SER A 29 45.04 11.96 48.77
CA SER A 29 45.08 13.14 47.89
C SER A 29 44.12 13.04 46.70
N SER A 30 43.93 11.86 46.13
CA SER A 30 43.03 11.62 44.99
C SER A 30 41.54 11.62 45.36
N ARG A 31 41.20 11.37 46.64
CA ARG A 31 39.81 11.46 47.12
C ARG A 31 39.36 12.91 47.28
N LEU A 32 40.26 13.79 47.70
CA LEU A 32 39.96 15.22 47.83
C LEU A 32 39.71 15.87 46.46
N LEU A 33 40.51 15.51 45.46
CA LEU A 33 40.35 16.02 44.09
C LEU A 33 39.04 15.54 43.44
N ALA A 34 38.66 14.27 43.65
CA ALA A 34 37.40 13.73 43.16
C ALA A 34 36.18 14.39 43.82
N CYS A 35 36.24 14.71 45.12
CA CYS A 35 35.19 15.46 45.80
C CYS A 35 35.06 16.90 45.29
N ILE A 36 36.18 17.58 45.01
CA ILE A 36 36.17 18.95 44.48
C ILE A 36 35.58 18.97 43.05
N VAL A 37 35.97 18.02 42.20
CA VAL A 37 35.42 17.89 40.84
C VAL A 37 33.94 17.54 40.88
N GLY A 38 33.53 16.63 41.77
CA GLY A 38 32.12 16.28 41.97
C GLY A 38 31.27 17.46 42.44
N LEU A 39 31.79 18.28 43.37
CA LEU A 39 31.11 19.49 43.84
C LEU A 39 31.02 20.57 42.75
N PHE A 40 32.03 20.71 41.90
CA PHE A 40 31.99 21.62 40.75
C PHE A 40 30.93 21.20 39.71
N ILE A 41 30.83 19.90 39.41
CA ILE A 41 29.82 19.38 38.48
C ILE A 41 28.41 19.55 39.07
N LEU A 42 28.23 19.29 40.37
CA LEU A 42 26.95 19.50 41.03
C LEU A 42 26.55 20.98 41.05
N PHE A 43 27.50 21.87 41.33
CA PHE A 43 27.28 23.32 41.31
C PHE A 43 26.93 23.81 39.89
N TRP A 44 27.60 23.30 38.86
CA TRP A 44 27.30 23.61 37.45
C TRP A 44 25.90 23.12 37.03
N LEU A 45 25.51 21.91 37.43
CA LEU A 45 24.17 21.38 37.17
C LEU A 45 23.08 22.18 37.89
N ILE A 46 23.34 22.65 39.12
CA ILE A 46 22.39 23.48 39.88
C ILE A 46 22.31 24.91 39.32
N SER A 47 23.42 25.50 38.90
CA SER A 47 23.45 26.86 38.34
C SER A 47 22.97 26.93 36.88
N SER A 48 22.99 25.83 36.13
CA SER A 48 22.37 25.74 34.79
C SER A 48 20.83 25.70 34.80
N ARG A 49 20.19 25.59 35.98
CA ARG A 49 18.72 25.52 36.11
C ARG A 49 18.00 26.87 36.27
N SER A 50 18.69 28.00 36.10
CA SER A 50 18.08 29.33 36.18
C SER A 50 18.14 30.11 34.86
N SER A 51 17.48 29.59 33.84
CA SER A 51 16.95 30.42 32.76
C SER A 51 15.58 29.89 32.36
N HIS A 52 14.54 30.33 33.09
CA HIS A 52 13.17 30.25 32.62
C HIS A 52 13.04 31.15 31.39
N GLN A 53 13.35 30.58 30.21
CA GLN A 53 12.78 31.07 28.96
C GLN A 53 11.34 30.58 28.94
N THR A 54 10.42 31.55 28.95
CA THR A 54 9.01 31.37 28.66
C THR A 54 8.90 30.77 27.25
N ASN A 55 8.67 29.46 27.18
CA ASN A 55 8.29 28.78 25.95
C ASN A 55 6.91 29.31 25.53
N HIS A 56 6.91 30.25 24.59
CA HIS A 56 5.78 30.36 23.67
C HIS A 56 5.71 29.04 22.92
N ARG A 57 4.68 28.24 23.23
CA ARG A 57 4.19 27.16 22.36
C ARG A 57 3.99 27.76 20.96
N PRO A 58 4.72 27.32 19.93
CA PRO A 58 4.15 27.31 18.61
C PRO A 58 2.96 26.36 18.70
N THR A 59 1.79 26.83 18.31
CA THR A 59 0.62 25.98 18.07
C THR A 59 1.02 24.96 17.02
N ASP A 60 1.38 23.75 17.47
CA ASP A 60 1.49 22.58 16.62
C ASP A 60 0.18 22.43 15.87
N ALA A 61 0.24 22.55 14.54
CA ALA A 61 -0.78 22.04 13.64
C ALA A 61 -0.73 20.50 13.62
N SER A 62 -0.78 19.87 14.79
CA SER A 62 -1.32 18.52 14.90
C SER A 62 -2.83 18.68 14.71
N GLU A 63 -3.26 18.78 13.45
CA GLU A 63 -4.63 18.42 13.12
C GLU A 63 -4.82 17.00 13.66
N GLY A 64 -5.53 16.91 14.79
CA GLY A 64 -5.88 15.65 15.39
C GLY A 64 -6.55 14.79 14.33
N PHE A 65 -6.15 13.53 14.25
CA PHE A 65 -6.89 12.52 13.51
C PHE A 65 -8.34 12.56 14.04
N ASP A 66 -9.23 13.16 13.26
CA ASP A 66 -10.61 13.39 13.67
C ASP A 66 -11.31 12.03 13.79
N SER A 67 -11.74 11.68 15.00
CA SER A 67 -12.45 10.42 15.26
C SER A 67 -13.75 10.30 14.47
N SER A 68 -14.29 11.41 13.94
CA SER A 68 -15.45 11.40 13.03
C SER A 68 -15.23 10.57 11.75
N TRP A 69 -13.97 10.27 11.41
CA TRP A 69 -13.59 9.42 10.28
C TRP A 69 -14.12 7.99 10.39
N ILE A 70 -14.06 7.41 11.60
CA ILE A 70 -14.51 6.04 11.87
C ILE A 70 -16.05 5.96 11.90
N ASP A 71 -16.72 7.10 12.06
CA ASP A 71 -18.17 7.23 12.26
C ASP A 71 -18.93 7.61 10.98
N ARG A 72 -18.24 7.81 9.84
CA ARG A 72 -18.94 8.05 8.56
C ARG A 72 -19.66 6.77 8.12
N ALA A 73 -20.99 6.81 8.17
CA ALA A 73 -21.89 5.69 7.87
C ALA A 73 -21.63 5.00 6.52
N ASN A 74 -21.11 5.71 5.52
CA ASN A 74 -20.85 5.17 4.17
C ASN A 74 -19.71 4.14 4.13
N TRP A 75 -18.85 4.09 5.15
CA TRP A 75 -17.70 3.18 5.25
C TRP A 75 -18.04 1.91 6.06
N ARG A 76 -19.11 1.97 6.85
CA ARG A 76 -19.75 0.82 7.49
C ARG A 76 -20.97 0.41 6.69
N ARG A 77 -20.77 -0.10 5.46
CA ARG A 77 -21.78 -1.00 4.89
C ARG A 77 -21.98 -2.16 5.87
N ASP A 78 -23.14 -2.81 5.84
CA ASP A 78 -23.33 -4.08 6.54
C ASP A 78 -22.32 -5.10 5.98
N SER A 79 -21.12 -5.06 6.57
CA SER A 79 -19.91 -5.64 5.99
C SER A 79 -20.02 -7.14 5.96
N ASP A 80 -20.76 -7.72 6.92
CA ASP A 80 -20.89 -9.16 7.05
C ASP A 80 -21.71 -9.74 5.88
N VAL A 81 -22.79 -9.07 5.45
CA VAL A 81 -23.54 -9.47 4.25
C VAL A 81 -22.68 -9.33 3.00
N ALA A 82 -22.05 -8.17 2.81
CA ALA A 82 -21.22 -7.93 1.62
C ALA A 82 -20.03 -8.90 1.53
N ILE A 83 -19.35 -9.20 2.64
CA ILE A 83 -18.27 -10.20 2.74
C ILE A 83 -18.81 -11.60 2.44
N ALA A 84 -19.99 -11.95 2.96
CA ALA A 84 -20.60 -13.25 2.76
C ALA A 84 -21.00 -13.49 1.30
N GLU A 85 -21.53 -12.48 0.62
CA GLU A 85 -22.06 -12.56 -0.75
C GLU A 85 -20.98 -12.42 -1.82
N ARG A 86 -19.94 -11.59 -1.60
CA ARG A 86 -18.89 -11.35 -2.59
C ARG A 86 -18.25 -12.67 -3.07
N ARG A 87 -18.10 -12.80 -4.39
CA ARG A 87 -17.40 -13.89 -5.07
C ARG A 87 -16.54 -13.29 -6.17
N SER A 88 -15.43 -13.96 -6.48
CA SER A 88 -14.63 -13.57 -7.63
C SER A 88 -15.38 -13.84 -8.93
N ILE A 89 -15.20 -12.95 -9.89
CA ILE A 89 -15.65 -13.12 -11.26
C ILE A 89 -14.74 -14.06 -12.05
N TYR A 90 -13.48 -14.19 -11.63
CA TYR A 90 -12.54 -15.14 -12.16
C TYR A 90 -12.95 -16.58 -11.80
N GLN A 91 -12.61 -17.53 -12.67
CA GLN A 91 -13.05 -18.92 -12.59
C GLN A 91 -11.88 -19.85 -12.26
N PRO A 92 -12.07 -20.91 -11.45
CA PRO A 92 -11.00 -21.86 -11.11
C PRO A 92 -10.32 -22.51 -12.33
N THR A 93 -11.06 -22.70 -13.42
CA THR A 93 -10.51 -23.26 -14.67
C THR A 93 -9.42 -22.40 -15.29
N GLN A 94 -9.37 -21.09 -14.99
CA GLN A 94 -8.33 -20.17 -15.47
C GLN A 94 -6.98 -20.38 -14.76
N PHE A 95 -6.96 -21.08 -13.62
CA PHE A 95 -5.77 -21.27 -12.77
C PHE A 95 -5.41 -22.74 -12.55
N ALA A 96 -6.09 -23.64 -13.26
CA ALA A 96 -5.83 -25.07 -13.16
C ALA A 96 -4.40 -25.44 -13.60
N ALA A 97 -3.96 -26.65 -13.25
CA ALA A 97 -2.65 -27.14 -13.64
C ALA A 97 -2.46 -27.08 -15.17
N GLY A 98 -1.31 -26.54 -15.61
CA GLY A 98 -1.01 -26.31 -17.01
C GLY A 98 -1.59 -25.02 -17.61
N HIS A 99 -2.34 -24.19 -16.86
CA HIS A 99 -2.93 -22.94 -17.40
C HIS A 99 -1.90 -22.05 -18.11
N ALA A 100 -0.65 -22.02 -17.64
CA ALA A 100 0.42 -21.22 -18.24
C ALA A 100 0.67 -21.54 -19.72
N ASP A 101 0.40 -22.79 -20.16
CA ASP A 101 0.60 -23.22 -21.54
C ASP A 101 -0.48 -22.69 -22.50
N TYR A 102 -1.66 -22.33 -22.00
CA TYR A 102 -2.82 -21.95 -22.82
C TYR A 102 -3.38 -20.55 -22.50
N ASN A 103 -3.09 -20.02 -21.30
CA ASN A 103 -3.55 -18.71 -20.85
C ASN A 103 -2.56 -18.07 -19.86
N PRO A 104 -1.39 -17.61 -20.34
CA PRO A 104 -0.35 -17.01 -19.51
C PRO A 104 -0.76 -15.64 -18.93
N ALA A 105 -1.89 -15.08 -19.35
CA ALA A 105 -2.38 -13.79 -18.86
C ALA A 105 -2.93 -13.85 -17.43
N TYR A 106 -3.32 -15.03 -16.95
CA TYR A 106 -3.81 -15.23 -15.59
C TYR A 106 -2.69 -15.76 -14.70
N ILE A 107 -2.40 -14.99 -13.65
CA ILE A 107 -1.27 -15.23 -12.76
C ILE A 107 -1.79 -15.78 -11.42
N PRO A 108 -1.43 -17.01 -11.02
CA PRO A 108 -1.74 -17.52 -9.69
C PRO A 108 -0.89 -16.80 -8.63
N VAL A 109 -1.47 -16.59 -7.46
CA VAL A 109 -0.83 -15.82 -6.37
C VAL A 109 -0.94 -16.56 -5.04
N THR A 110 0.04 -16.30 -4.18
CA THR A 110 0.05 -16.78 -2.80
C THR A 110 -0.38 -15.67 -1.85
N ALA A 111 -1.50 -15.83 -1.15
CA ALA A 111 -1.85 -14.92 -0.07
C ALA A 111 -1.01 -15.21 1.17
N VAL A 112 -0.44 -14.17 1.78
CA VAL A 112 0.34 -14.23 3.02
C VAL A 112 -0.41 -13.42 4.08
N ILE A 113 -0.85 -14.13 5.12
CA ILE A 113 -1.67 -13.59 6.20
C ILE A 113 -0.88 -13.67 7.49
N LEU A 114 -0.80 -12.55 8.21
CA LEU A 114 -0.26 -12.54 9.56
C LEU A 114 -1.37 -12.70 10.58
N ASN A 115 -1.16 -13.54 11.59
CA ASN A 115 -1.98 -13.58 12.79
C ASN A 115 -1.16 -13.17 14.00
N TRP A 116 -1.74 -12.37 14.90
CA TRP A 116 -1.25 -12.28 16.27
C TRP A 116 -2.37 -12.44 17.29
N LYS A 117 -3.18 -11.40 17.52
CA LYS A 117 -4.18 -11.40 18.59
C LYS A 117 -5.62 -11.61 18.10
N ARG A 118 -5.84 -11.77 16.79
CA ARG A 118 -7.16 -11.68 16.17
C ARG A 118 -7.47 -12.93 15.32
N PRO A 119 -7.55 -14.12 15.93
CA PRO A 119 -7.78 -15.37 15.20
C PRO A 119 -9.09 -15.37 14.40
N GLU A 120 -10.15 -14.70 14.90
CA GLU A 120 -11.43 -14.59 14.18
C GLU A 120 -11.33 -13.67 12.95
N GLY A 121 -10.53 -12.60 13.02
CA GLY A 121 -10.23 -11.74 11.87
C GLY A 121 -9.53 -12.53 10.77
N VAL A 122 -8.50 -13.30 11.15
CA VAL A 122 -7.78 -14.19 10.22
C VAL A 122 -8.69 -15.25 9.63
N LYS A 123 -9.55 -15.88 10.44
CA LYS A 123 -10.53 -16.84 9.93
C LYS A 123 -11.46 -16.22 8.88
N ARG A 124 -12.01 -15.03 9.15
CA ARG A 124 -12.86 -14.30 8.19
C ARG A 124 -12.09 -13.99 6.90
N ILE A 125 -10.84 -13.54 7.01
CA ILE A 125 -9.98 -13.25 5.84
C ILE A 125 -9.71 -14.52 5.03
N VAL A 126 -9.30 -15.62 5.65
CA VAL A 126 -8.99 -16.88 4.95
C VAL A 126 -10.24 -17.41 4.23
N GLN A 127 -11.41 -17.37 4.87
CA GLN A 127 -12.68 -17.74 4.25
C GLN A 127 -13.05 -16.83 3.09
N TYR A 128 -12.83 -15.52 3.22
CA TYR A 128 -13.08 -14.56 2.15
C TYR A 128 -12.16 -14.78 0.94
N LEU A 129 -10.85 -14.85 1.17
CA LEU A 129 -9.84 -15.05 0.13
C LEU A 129 -10.00 -16.41 -0.57
N SER A 130 -10.53 -17.42 0.12
CA SER A 130 -10.80 -18.72 -0.52
C SER A 130 -11.79 -18.65 -1.69
N LYS A 131 -12.58 -17.57 -1.79
CA LYS A 131 -13.54 -17.35 -2.87
C LYS A 131 -12.92 -16.79 -4.16
N TYR A 132 -11.60 -16.57 -4.17
CA TYR A 132 -10.87 -15.96 -5.28
C TYR A 132 -9.92 -16.97 -5.93
N PRO A 133 -10.23 -17.48 -7.13
CA PRO A 133 -9.49 -18.60 -7.71
C PRO A 133 -8.05 -18.28 -8.13
N PHE A 134 -7.69 -17.00 -8.34
CA PHE A 134 -6.30 -16.62 -8.53
C PHE A 134 -5.46 -16.85 -7.26
N ILE A 135 -6.07 -16.85 -6.07
CA ILE A 135 -5.40 -17.26 -4.83
C ILE A 135 -5.41 -18.79 -4.77
N THR A 136 -4.32 -19.38 -5.24
CA THR A 136 -4.12 -20.84 -5.25
C THR A 136 -3.44 -21.33 -3.98
N GLU A 137 -2.85 -20.42 -3.20
CA GLU A 137 -2.16 -20.74 -1.96
C GLU A 137 -2.46 -19.67 -0.90
N ILE A 138 -2.79 -20.09 0.33
CA ILE A 138 -2.85 -19.21 1.50
C ILE A 138 -1.86 -19.70 2.55
N LEU A 139 -0.98 -18.79 2.94
CA LEU A 139 0.09 -18.98 3.89
C LEU A 139 -0.17 -18.13 5.13
N VAL A 140 -0.54 -18.79 6.24
CA VAL A 140 -0.82 -18.10 7.49
C VAL A 140 0.39 -18.22 8.42
N TRP A 141 0.99 -17.09 8.76
CA TRP A 141 2.02 -17.01 9.79
C TRP A 141 1.43 -16.53 11.11
N ASN A 142 1.39 -17.43 12.09
CA ASN A 142 0.89 -17.13 13.42
C ASN A 142 2.01 -16.72 14.37
N ASN A 143 2.07 -15.43 14.69
CA ASN A 143 2.99 -14.80 15.64
C ASN A 143 2.56 -14.96 17.11
N ASN A 144 1.50 -15.73 17.39
CA ASN A 144 1.02 -15.96 18.73
C ASN A 144 1.55 -17.28 19.31
N LYS A 145 2.44 -17.20 20.29
CA LYS A 145 2.96 -18.38 20.99
C LYS A 145 1.94 -19.03 21.94
N GLU A 146 0.92 -18.29 22.36
CA GLU A 146 -0.07 -18.72 23.36
C GLU A 146 -1.24 -19.46 22.72
N MET A 147 -1.45 -19.25 21.42
CA MET A 147 -2.53 -19.87 20.65
C MET A 147 -1.96 -20.49 19.39
N ARG A 148 -2.27 -21.76 19.13
CA ARG A 148 -1.90 -22.42 17.87
C ARG A 148 -3.10 -22.46 16.95
N LEU A 149 -2.86 -22.22 15.67
CA LEU A 149 -3.83 -22.34 14.59
C LEU A 149 -3.55 -23.58 13.75
N SER A 150 -4.59 -24.10 13.13
CA SER A 150 -4.59 -25.20 12.18
C SER A 150 -5.52 -24.89 11.01
N VAL A 151 -5.33 -25.57 9.88
CA VAL A 151 -6.19 -25.37 8.70
C VAL A 151 -7.67 -25.64 9.01
N LYS A 152 -7.97 -26.55 9.94
CA LYS A 152 -9.34 -26.90 10.33
C LYS A 152 -10.07 -25.72 10.98
N ASP A 153 -9.36 -24.81 11.63
CA ASP A 153 -9.96 -23.69 12.35
C ASP A 153 -10.63 -22.69 11.39
N PHE A 154 -10.23 -22.71 10.11
CA PHE A 154 -10.79 -21.84 9.08
C PHE A 154 -12.12 -22.33 8.50
N GLY A 155 -12.51 -23.59 8.73
CA GLY A 155 -13.80 -24.11 8.26
C GLY A 155 -14.03 -23.95 6.75
N LEU A 156 -13.00 -24.22 5.95
CA LEU A 156 -13.04 -24.04 4.51
C LEU A 156 -13.91 -25.10 3.83
N ASP A 157 -14.67 -24.66 2.83
CA ASP A 157 -15.42 -25.53 1.93
C ASP A 157 -14.56 -25.81 0.68
N PRO A 158 -14.05 -27.04 0.49
CA PRO A 158 -13.19 -27.38 -0.64
C PRO A 158 -13.92 -27.29 -2.00
N THR A 159 -15.25 -27.19 -2.02
CA THR A 159 -16.02 -27.04 -3.25
C THR A 159 -15.98 -25.61 -3.79
N VAL A 160 -15.70 -24.61 -2.94
CA VAL A 160 -15.65 -23.20 -3.33
C VAL A 160 -14.42 -22.91 -4.20
N ASN A 161 -13.26 -23.42 -3.79
CA ASN A 161 -12.03 -23.30 -4.56
C ASN A 161 -11.23 -24.60 -4.44
N PRO A 162 -11.41 -25.52 -5.40
CA PRO A 162 -10.84 -26.87 -5.31
C PRO A 162 -9.33 -26.94 -5.52
N ILE A 163 -8.71 -25.84 -5.97
CA ILE A 163 -7.26 -25.75 -6.22
C ILE A 163 -6.50 -25.03 -5.10
N LEU A 164 -7.21 -24.56 -4.06
CA LEU A 164 -6.62 -23.81 -2.96
C LEU A 164 -5.84 -24.72 -2.00
N GLU A 165 -4.57 -24.42 -1.79
CA GLU A 165 -3.76 -24.99 -0.72
C GLU A 165 -3.63 -24.02 0.46
N VAL A 166 -3.81 -24.50 1.70
CA VAL A 166 -3.66 -23.67 2.90
C VAL A 166 -2.62 -24.28 3.84
N ARG A 167 -1.67 -23.46 4.26
CA ARG A 167 -0.61 -23.84 5.21
C ARG A 167 -0.55 -22.85 6.36
N VAL A 168 -0.29 -23.37 7.57
CA VAL A 168 -0.20 -22.58 8.79
C VAL A 168 1.13 -22.84 9.47
N TRP A 169 1.90 -21.77 9.71
CA TRP A 169 3.10 -21.80 10.54
C TRP A 169 2.84 -21.15 11.88
N ASN A 170 3.02 -21.92 12.95
CA ASN A 170 2.91 -21.44 14.31
C ASN A 170 4.30 -21.12 14.84
N SER A 171 4.59 -19.83 15.03
CA SER A 171 5.87 -19.34 15.52
C SER A 171 5.89 -19.28 17.05
N ASP A 172 7.01 -19.67 17.64
CA ASP A 172 7.23 -19.55 19.09
C ASP A 172 7.64 -18.12 19.49
N GLU A 173 7.94 -17.25 18.51
CA GLU A 173 8.25 -15.84 18.68
C GLU A 173 7.39 -14.93 17.79
N ASN A 174 7.14 -13.70 18.24
CA ASN A 174 6.51 -12.68 17.40
C ASN A 174 7.57 -12.02 16.51
N LEU A 175 7.53 -12.34 15.21
CA LEU A 175 8.41 -11.75 14.20
C LEU A 175 7.86 -10.44 13.62
N HIS A 176 6.65 -10.03 14.01
CA HIS A 176 5.96 -8.84 13.48
C HIS A 176 5.98 -8.84 11.95
N ASP A 177 6.25 -7.70 11.32
CA ASP A 177 6.16 -7.51 9.86
C ASP A 177 7.15 -8.39 9.08
N LEU A 178 8.31 -8.75 9.67
CA LEU A 178 9.31 -9.60 9.02
C LEU A 178 8.72 -10.95 8.57
N SER A 179 7.69 -11.42 9.28
CA SER A 179 7.03 -12.67 8.93
C SER A 179 6.35 -12.63 7.57
N LYS A 180 5.87 -11.47 7.07
CA LYS A 180 5.29 -11.34 5.72
C LYS A 180 6.32 -11.74 4.66
N TYR A 181 7.49 -11.13 4.76
CA TYR A 181 8.59 -11.30 3.80
C TYR A 181 9.20 -12.69 3.87
N THR A 182 9.42 -13.20 5.08
CA THR A 182 9.93 -14.57 5.26
C THR A 182 8.94 -15.57 4.67
N THR A 183 7.65 -15.39 4.92
CA THR A 183 6.60 -16.29 4.42
C THR A 183 6.46 -16.23 2.90
N CYS A 184 6.41 -15.03 2.31
CA CYS A 184 6.36 -14.88 0.85
C CYS A 184 7.61 -15.42 0.15
N SER A 185 8.79 -15.30 0.77
CA SER A 185 10.01 -15.87 0.19
C SER A 185 9.96 -17.41 0.05
N LEU A 186 9.09 -18.07 0.84
CA LEU A 186 8.82 -19.50 0.83
C LEU A 186 7.57 -19.88 0.02
N ALA A 187 6.86 -18.89 -0.53
CA ALA A 187 5.67 -19.10 -1.34
C ALA A 187 5.96 -19.94 -2.58
N THR A 188 4.96 -20.65 -3.07
CA THR A 188 5.11 -21.50 -4.25
C THR A 188 5.01 -20.67 -5.53
N ASN A 189 4.07 -19.73 -5.58
CA ASN A 189 3.85 -18.83 -6.72
C ASN A 189 4.88 -17.69 -6.79
N ASP A 190 5.01 -17.08 -7.97
CA ASP A 190 5.95 -15.97 -8.22
C ASP A 190 5.46 -14.62 -7.69
N TYR A 191 4.22 -14.55 -7.21
CA TYR A 191 3.60 -13.34 -6.69
C TYR A 191 2.87 -13.64 -5.39
N CYS A 192 2.91 -12.66 -4.49
CA CYS A 192 2.25 -12.74 -3.20
C CYS A 192 1.18 -11.65 -3.06
N TYR A 193 0.14 -11.95 -2.30
CA TYR A 193 -0.86 -10.99 -1.83
C TYR A 193 -0.73 -10.82 -0.31
N PHE A 194 -0.50 -9.60 0.18
CA PHE A 194 -0.37 -9.31 1.61
C PHE A 194 -1.67 -8.76 2.19
N GLN A 195 -2.04 -9.25 3.38
CA GLN A 195 -3.21 -8.80 4.13
C GLN A 195 -2.97 -8.99 5.64
N ASP A 196 -3.25 -7.95 6.41
CA ASP A 196 -3.20 -7.98 7.88
C ASP A 196 -4.53 -8.43 8.50
N ASP A 197 -4.49 -8.86 9.75
CA ASP A 197 -5.63 -9.47 10.48
C ASP A 197 -6.73 -8.49 10.91
N ASP A 198 -6.60 -7.20 10.57
CA ASP A 198 -7.49 -6.13 10.97
C ASP A 198 -8.14 -5.37 9.82
N TRP A 199 -7.89 -5.74 8.57
CA TRP A 199 -8.57 -5.16 7.42
C TRP A 199 -9.17 -6.25 6.52
N MET A 200 -10.24 -5.90 5.82
CA MET A 200 -10.79 -6.69 4.73
C MET A 200 -10.79 -5.84 3.46
N ASN A 201 -10.11 -6.34 2.43
CA ASN A 201 -10.12 -5.74 1.10
C ASN A 201 -11.33 -6.25 0.31
N MET A 202 -12.33 -5.38 0.13
CA MET A 202 -13.56 -5.72 -0.61
C MET A 202 -13.45 -5.57 -2.14
N HIS A 203 -12.27 -5.18 -2.63
CA HIS A 203 -12.02 -4.79 -4.02
C HIS A 203 -10.88 -5.62 -4.66
N LEU A 204 -10.94 -6.93 -4.49
CA LEU A 204 -9.83 -7.81 -4.80
C LEU A 204 -9.77 -8.19 -6.28
N ASP A 205 -10.90 -8.38 -6.96
CA ASP A 205 -10.92 -8.63 -8.41
C ASP A 205 -10.41 -7.40 -9.16
N ALA A 206 -10.82 -6.20 -8.77
CA ALA A 206 -10.37 -4.96 -9.40
C ALA A 206 -8.86 -4.75 -9.16
N LEU A 207 -8.38 -4.96 -7.93
CA LEU A 207 -6.96 -4.87 -7.61
C LEU A 207 -6.14 -5.90 -8.40
N TYR A 208 -6.61 -7.15 -8.48
CA TYR A 208 -5.96 -8.21 -9.24
C TYR A 208 -5.92 -7.89 -10.73
N THR A 209 -7.02 -7.40 -11.29
CA THR A 209 -7.12 -6.98 -12.70
C THR A 209 -6.11 -5.88 -13.02
N ASN A 210 -5.88 -4.93 -12.11
CA ASN A 210 -4.86 -3.91 -12.31
C ASN A 210 -3.44 -4.47 -12.17
N PHE A 211 -3.22 -5.39 -11.22
CA PHE A 211 -1.96 -6.10 -11.06
C PHE A 211 -1.53 -6.84 -12.33
N LEU A 212 -2.46 -7.48 -13.05
CA LEU A 212 -2.16 -8.15 -14.32
C LEU A 212 -1.59 -7.22 -15.40
N ARG A 213 -1.81 -5.89 -15.31
CA ARG A 213 -1.30 -4.92 -16.29
C ARG A 213 0.19 -4.63 -16.12
N ALA A 214 0.71 -4.77 -14.91
CA ALA A 214 2.09 -4.45 -14.57
C ALA A 214 2.57 -5.27 -13.35
N PRO A 215 2.60 -6.60 -13.44
CA PRO A 215 2.78 -7.47 -12.28
C PRO A 215 4.12 -7.28 -11.55
N GLN A 216 5.11 -6.66 -12.19
CA GLN A 216 6.40 -6.25 -11.61
C GLN A 216 6.29 -5.13 -10.56
N LEU A 217 5.18 -4.37 -10.56
CA LEU A 217 4.95 -3.28 -9.61
C LEU A 217 4.28 -3.79 -8.33
N ILE A 218 4.39 -3.00 -7.25
CA ILE A 218 3.57 -3.20 -6.06
C ILE A 218 2.20 -2.55 -6.33
N HIS A 219 1.13 -3.33 -6.26
CA HIS A 219 -0.25 -2.82 -6.36
C HIS A 219 -0.91 -2.90 -4.99
N SER A 220 -1.41 -1.78 -4.47
CA SER A 220 -1.97 -1.74 -3.11
C SER A 220 -3.26 -0.94 -3.02
N ASN A 221 -4.08 -1.25 -2.01
CA ASN A 221 -5.21 -0.44 -1.62
C ASN A 221 -4.88 0.40 -0.39
N THR A 222 -5.39 1.62 -0.33
CA THR A 222 -5.30 2.47 0.85
C THR A 222 -6.51 3.38 1.00
N MET A 223 -6.78 3.80 2.24
CA MET A 223 -7.85 4.76 2.53
C MET A 223 -7.51 6.12 1.93
N PRO A 224 -8.48 6.90 1.45
CA PRO A 224 -8.20 8.20 0.83
C PRO A 224 -7.41 9.17 1.70
N VAL A 225 -7.67 9.23 3.01
CA VAL A 225 -6.90 10.11 3.90
C VAL A 225 -5.42 9.71 3.97
N ILE A 226 -5.14 8.40 3.95
CA ILE A 226 -3.76 7.88 4.01
C ILE A 226 -3.07 7.98 2.65
N HIS A 227 -3.83 7.93 1.56
CA HIS A 227 -3.32 8.15 0.21
C HIS A 227 -2.57 9.48 0.08
N LEU A 228 -3.06 10.55 0.74
CA LEU A 228 -2.39 11.86 0.75
C LEU A 228 -1.01 11.78 1.40
N GLU A 229 -0.89 11.08 2.52
CA GLU A 229 0.40 10.89 3.18
C GLU A 229 1.36 10.08 2.31
N HIS A 230 0.85 9.07 1.61
CA HIS A 230 1.66 8.30 0.65
C HIS A 230 2.16 9.14 -0.53
N GLN A 231 1.39 10.12 -1.01
CA GLN A 231 1.87 11.06 -2.03
C GLN A 231 3.01 11.94 -1.50
N ARG A 232 2.96 12.36 -0.23
CA ARG A 232 4.03 13.13 0.40
C ARG A 232 5.29 12.30 0.66
N TRP A 233 5.14 11.00 0.92
CA TRP A 233 6.26 10.07 1.15
C TRP A 233 6.76 9.40 -0.12
N GLN A 234 6.89 10.21 -1.17
CA GLN A 234 7.59 9.88 -2.40
C GLN A 234 8.91 10.63 -2.42
N PHE A 235 9.96 9.94 -2.82
CA PHE A 235 11.33 10.44 -2.82
C PHE A 235 11.94 10.23 -4.20
N TRP A 236 12.44 11.32 -4.77
CA TRP A 236 13.03 11.34 -6.10
C TRP A 236 14.37 12.08 -6.08
N ASP A 237 15.42 11.44 -6.55
CA ASP A 237 16.71 12.07 -6.82
C ASP A 237 17.33 11.42 -8.06
N PRO A 238 17.30 12.09 -9.22
CA PRO A 238 17.75 11.51 -10.47
C PRO A 238 19.27 11.34 -10.53
N GLU A 239 20.05 12.09 -9.72
CA GLU A 239 21.52 12.02 -9.76
C GLU A 239 22.06 10.69 -9.21
N VAL A 240 21.27 10.06 -8.34
CA VAL A 240 21.61 8.80 -7.66
C VAL A 240 20.62 7.68 -7.98
N HIS A 241 19.71 7.89 -8.94
CA HIS A 241 18.66 6.94 -9.31
C HIS A 241 17.72 6.56 -8.15
N LEU A 242 17.42 7.51 -7.26
CA LEU A 242 16.39 7.34 -6.23
C LEU A 242 15.02 7.65 -6.83
N HIS A 243 14.10 6.70 -6.71
CA HIS A 243 12.74 6.82 -7.23
C HIS A 243 11.83 5.86 -6.45
N THR A 244 11.34 6.28 -5.30
CA THR A 244 10.62 5.38 -4.40
C THR A 244 9.47 6.02 -3.67
N GLY A 245 8.48 5.22 -3.29
CA GLY A 245 7.38 5.65 -2.44
C GLY A 245 7.09 4.67 -1.32
N PHE A 246 6.52 5.17 -0.23
CA PHE A 246 5.99 4.33 0.84
C PHE A 246 4.56 3.86 0.53
N THR A 247 4.23 2.62 0.89
CA THR A 247 2.85 2.14 0.95
C THR A 247 2.65 1.23 2.17
N TRP A 248 1.48 1.32 2.79
CA TRP A 248 0.99 0.28 3.70
C TRP A 248 0.62 -0.96 2.89
N LEU A 249 1.10 -2.12 3.30
CA LEU A 249 0.87 -3.38 2.58
C LEU A 249 -0.26 -4.22 3.18
N GLY A 250 -0.58 -3.98 4.45
CA GLY A 250 -1.55 -4.75 5.24
C GLY A 250 -3.00 -4.66 4.78
N CYS A 251 -3.34 -3.65 3.98
CA CYS A 251 -4.71 -3.39 3.53
C CYS A 251 -5.08 -4.16 2.25
N GLY A 252 -4.21 -5.06 1.78
CA GLY A 252 -4.31 -5.72 0.50
C GLY A 252 -3.28 -5.20 -0.47
N SER A 253 -2.29 -6.02 -0.82
CA SER A 253 -1.25 -5.65 -1.77
C SER A 253 -0.69 -6.83 -2.55
N PHE A 254 -0.66 -6.73 -3.88
CA PHE A 254 0.09 -7.67 -4.72
C PHE A 254 1.53 -7.22 -4.86
N VAL A 255 2.46 -8.17 -4.69
CA VAL A 255 3.90 -7.94 -4.79
C VAL A 255 4.58 -9.09 -5.54
N PRO A 256 5.61 -8.82 -6.36
CA PRO A 256 6.49 -9.86 -6.87
C PRO A 256 7.24 -10.56 -5.74
N ARG A 257 7.29 -11.89 -5.77
CA ARG A 257 8.13 -12.68 -4.85
C ARG A 257 9.61 -12.35 -5.02
N GLU A 258 10.05 -12.01 -6.23
CA GLU A 258 11.42 -11.55 -6.48
C GLU A 258 11.77 -10.28 -5.70
N ASN A 259 10.82 -9.34 -5.53
CA ASN A 259 11.03 -8.12 -4.76
C ASN A 259 11.25 -8.48 -3.29
N VAL A 260 10.50 -9.46 -2.78
CA VAL A 260 10.66 -9.98 -1.42
C VAL A 260 12.00 -10.69 -1.23
N GLN A 261 12.40 -11.58 -2.16
CA GLN A 261 13.68 -12.27 -2.08
C GLN A 261 14.86 -11.29 -2.12
N ARG A 262 14.77 -10.28 -2.98
CA ARG A 262 15.72 -9.17 -3.04
C ARG A 262 15.73 -8.38 -1.74
N PHE A 263 14.58 -8.07 -1.16
CA PHE A 263 14.51 -7.42 0.14
C PHE A 263 15.21 -8.23 1.24
N MET A 264 15.01 -9.54 1.28
CA MET A 264 15.75 -10.42 2.22
C MET A 264 17.27 -10.34 2.01
N ALA A 265 17.74 -10.24 0.76
CA ALA A 265 19.16 -10.03 0.47
C ALA A 265 19.66 -8.64 0.91
N GLN A 266 18.86 -7.58 0.69
CA GLN A 266 19.16 -6.23 1.17
C GLN A 266 19.28 -6.16 2.69
N LEU A 267 18.40 -6.86 3.42
CA LEU A 267 18.48 -6.97 4.89
C LEU A 267 19.81 -7.59 5.34
N GLY A 268 20.29 -8.62 4.63
CA GLY A 268 21.59 -9.25 4.90
C GLY A 268 22.78 -8.36 4.55
N ALA A 269 22.68 -7.54 3.50
CA ALA A 269 23.78 -6.69 3.02
C ALA A 269 23.91 -5.36 3.79
N VAL A 270 22.79 -4.66 4.02
CA VAL A 270 22.77 -3.36 4.71
C VAL A 270 22.78 -3.53 6.22
N GLY A 271 22.17 -4.62 6.73
CA GLY A 271 22.01 -4.89 8.14
C GLY A 271 20.96 -3.99 8.80
N LEU A 272 19.95 -4.61 9.41
CA LEU A 272 19.02 -3.95 10.33
C LEU A 272 19.16 -4.57 11.73
N GLY A 273 19.10 -3.73 12.77
CA GLY A 273 18.99 -4.20 14.14
C GLY A 273 17.68 -4.97 14.37
N LYS A 274 17.64 -5.85 15.38
CA LYS A 274 16.49 -6.71 15.67
C LYS A 274 15.17 -5.94 15.79
N ASP A 275 15.18 -4.75 16.40
CA ASP A 275 13.96 -3.95 16.57
C ASP A 275 13.45 -3.36 15.25
N ARG A 276 14.35 -3.01 14.32
CA ARG A 276 13.97 -2.48 12.99
C ARG A 276 13.46 -3.58 12.06
N LEU A 277 13.97 -4.81 12.23
CA LEU A 277 13.44 -5.97 11.50
C LEU A 277 11.96 -6.20 11.81
N ARG A 278 11.49 -5.87 13.02
CA ARG A 278 10.07 -5.98 13.39
C ARG A 278 9.17 -4.99 12.65
N LEU A 279 9.75 -3.92 12.09
CA LEU A 279 9.09 -2.85 11.36
C LEU A 279 9.41 -2.93 9.86
N ALA A 280 9.61 -4.13 9.33
CA ALA A 280 10.06 -4.38 7.96
C ALA A 280 9.15 -3.72 6.91
N ASP A 281 7.86 -3.51 7.20
CA ASP A 281 6.93 -2.79 6.31
C ASP A 281 7.34 -1.35 6.04
N MET A 282 8.06 -0.70 6.97
CA MET A 282 8.61 0.65 6.77
C MET A 282 9.74 0.71 5.75
N TYR A 283 10.36 -0.44 5.46
CA TYR A 283 11.56 -0.51 4.63
C TYR A 283 11.25 -1.10 3.26
N PHE A 284 10.38 -2.10 3.17
CA PHE A 284 10.21 -2.89 1.94
C PHE A 284 9.85 -2.06 0.70
N SER A 285 8.77 -1.28 0.76
CA SER A 285 8.31 -0.48 -0.39
C SER A 285 9.33 0.59 -0.79
N ILE A 286 9.99 1.20 0.21
CA ILE A 286 11.07 2.16 0.00
C ILE A 286 12.28 1.48 -0.65
N TRP A 287 12.71 0.33 -0.15
CA TRP A 287 13.90 -0.37 -0.64
C TRP A 287 13.69 -1.12 -1.95
N ASN A 288 12.44 -1.30 -2.38
CA ASN A 288 12.12 -1.71 -3.74
C ASN A 288 12.64 -0.70 -4.78
N ASN A 289 12.81 0.55 -4.36
CA ASN A 289 13.18 1.69 -5.20
C ASN A 289 12.31 1.77 -6.45
N ASP A 290 11.00 1.77 -6.25
CA ASP A 290 10.00 2.03 -7.26
C ASP A 290 8.78 2.70 -6.59
N PHE A 291 7.92 3.34 -7.38
CA PHE A 291 6.67 3.89 -6.88
C PHE A 291 5.59 2.81 -6.86
N PRO A 292 4.90 2.56 -5.73
CA PRO A 292 3.73 1.69 -5.71
C PRO A 292 2.59 2.23 -6.58
N TRP A 293 1.78 1.35 -7.19
CA TRP A 293 0.52 1.71 -7.84
C TRP A 293 -0.63 1.53 -6.87
N GLN A 294 -1.04 2.63 -6.25
CA GLN A 294 -1.99 2.63 -5.14
C GLN A 294 -3.39 3.03 -5.60
N PHE A 295 -4.39 2.30 -5.13
CA PHE A 295 -5.79 2.71 -5.21
C PHE A 295 -6.24 3.39 -3.94
N SER A 296 -7.08 4.41 -4.14
CA SER A 296 -7.66 5.21 -3.08
C SER A 296 -9.14 4.86 -2.94
N ASN A 297 -9.48 4.05 -1.94
CA ASN A 297 -10.83 3.53 -1.76
C ASN A 297 -11.14 3.17 -0.29
N PRO A 298 -12.43 3.06 0.05
CA PRO A 298 -12.88 2.45 1.30
C PRO A 298 -12.28 1.08 1.57
N LEU A 299 -11.85 0.91 2.82
CA LEU A 299 -11.45 -0.36 3.39
C LEU A 299 -12.43 -0.74 4.48
N THR A 300 -12.66 -2.04 4.66
CA THR A 300 -13.55 -2.56 5.70
C THR A 300 -12.72 -2.94 6.92
N PRO A 301 -12.81 -2.20 8.04
CA PRO A 301 -12.09 -2.56 9.25
C PRO A 301 -12.69 -3.85 9.86
N LEU A 302 -11.81 -4.71 10.36
CA LEU A 302 -12.17 -5.83 11.24
C LEU A 302 -11.91 -5.42 12.71
N GLU A 303 -11.87 -6.40 13.62
CA GLU A 303 -11.54 -6.13 15.02
C GLU A 303 -10.13 -5.51 15.14
N GLN A 304 -10.07 -4.25 15.60
CA GLN A 304 -8.80 -3.53 15.77
C GLN A 304 -8.15 -3.77 17.13
N LYS A 305 -8.85 -4.40 18.09
CA LYS A 305 -8.34 -4.54 19.46
C LYS A 305 -6.99 -5.24 19.51
N GLY A 306 -6.09 -4.73 20.36
CA GLY A 306 -4.75 -5.24 20.53
C GLY A 306 -3.82 -4.93 19.35
N ALA A 307 -4.18 -3.97 18.50
CA ALA A 307 -3.30 -3.45 17.47
C ALA A 307 -1.98 -2.97 18.06
N TRP A 308 -0.93 -2.97 17.25
CA TRP A 308 0.25 -2.16 17.56
C TRP A 308 -0.12 -0.69 17.73
N SER A 309 -1.16 -0.22 17.02
CA SER A 309 -1.67 1.15 17.14
C SER A 309 -2.47 1.46 18.42
N GLU A 310 -2.69 0.49 19.30
CA GLU A 310 -3.40 0.70 20.58
C GLU A 310 -2.46 0.72 21.80
N SER A 311 -1.13 0.62 21.60
CA SER A 311 -0.19 0.66 22.73
C SER A 311 -0.14 2.05 23.37
N GLU A 312 -0.65 2.16 24.60
CA GLU A 312 -0.64 3.40 25.38
C GLU A 312 0.78 3.99 25.53
N GLY A 313 0.89 5.31 25.36
CA GLY A 313 2.14 6.06 25.59
C GLY A 313 3.17 5.96 24.46
N VAL A 314 2.85 5.31 23.33
CA VAL A 314 3.72 5.22 22.17
C VAL A 314 3.27 6.22 21.09
N ASP A 315 4.13 7.17 20.74
CA ASP A 315 3.95 8.01 19.55
C ASP A 315 4.28 7.20 18.29
N GLN A 316 3.24 6.59 17.72
CA GLN A 316 3.37 5.73 16.54
C GLN A 316 3.83 6.51 15.32
N TRP A 317 3.36 7.75 15.17
CA TRP A 317 3.76 8.60 14.08
C TRP A 317 5.26 8.88 14.18
N ALA A 318 5.78 9.23 15.35
CA ALA A 318 7.23 9.39 15.53
C ALA A 318 8.01 8.13 15.10
N ILE A 319 7.49 6.93 15.36
CA ILE A 319 8.10 5.67 14.91
C ILE A 319 8.03 5.53 13.38
N VAL A 320 6.89 5.81 12.76
CA VAL A 320 6.71 5.77 11.29
C VAL A 320 7.67 6.75 10.62
N TYR A 321 7.64 8.02 11.01
CA TYR A 321 8.51 9.07 10.49
C TYR A 321 9.99 8.70 10.63
N TYR A 322 10.38 8.19 11.81
CA TYR A 322 11.76 7.77 12.06
C TYR A 322 12.20 6.64 11.12
N ASN A 323 11.37 5.61 10.94
CA ASN A 323 11.73 4.44 10.14
C ASN A 323 11.66 4.71 8.63
N ILE A 324 10.69 5.50 8.15
CA ILE A 324 10.68 5.98 6.76
C ILE A 324 11.96 6.79 6.49
N ASN A 325 12.33 7.70 7.41
CA ASN A 325 13.57 8.46 7.27
C ASN A 325 14.80 7.54 7.26
N ASP A 326 14.89 6.56 8.16
CA ASP A 326 16.01 5.59 8.21
C ASP A 326 16.05 4.66 6.99
N ALA A 327 14.91 4.34 6.40
CA ALA A 327 14.81 3.54 5.18
C ALA A 327 15.36 4.32 3.97
N VAL A 328 14.84 5.52 3.70
CA VAL A 328 15.30 6.37 2.57
C VAL A 328 16.75 6.82 2.77
N SER A 329 17.08 7.24 4.00
CA SER A 329 18.23 6.72 4.75
C SER A 329 19.33 5.98 4.01
N LYS A 330 19.21 4.68 4.22
CA LYS A 330 20.12 3.63 3.84
C LYS A 330 20.04 3.35 2.35
N LEU A 331 18.86 3.49 1.75
CA LEU A 331 18.69 3.36 0.31
C LEU A 331 19.58 4.38 -0.43
N LEU A 332 19.48 5.66 -0.09
CA LEU A 332 20.28 6.70 -0.73
C LEU A 332 21.78 6.44 -0.60
N ARG A 333 22.24 6.05 0.61
CA ARG A 333 23.66 5.70 0.82
C ARG A 333 24.09 4.52 -0.03
N SER A 334 23.22 3.51 -0.19
CA SER A 334 23.52 2.32 -0.98
C SER A 334 23.59 2.64 -2.47
N LEU A 335 22.66 3.48 -2.96
CA LEU A 335 22.65 3.95 -4.35
C LEU A 335 23.87 4.83 -4.67
N ALA A 336 24.25 5.73 -3.75
CA ALA A 336 25.39 6.64 -3.91
C ALA A 336 26.76 5.96 -3.73
N ALA A 337 26.85 4.88 -2.95
CA ALA A 337 28.12 4.21 -2.67
C ALA A 337 28.73 3.51 -3.88
N THR A 338 27.95 3.20 -4.91
CA THR A 338 28.45 2.56 -6.12
C THR A 338 27.56 2.94 -7.29
N THR A 339 28.16 3.42 -8.38
CA THR A 339 27.46 3.70 -9.66
C THR A 339 27.48 2.52 -10.61
N LEU A 340 28.31 1.51 -10.34
CA LEU A 340 28.42 0.27 -11.13
C LEU A 340 27.42 -0.78 -10.65
N ILE A 341 26.56 -1.25 -11.54
CA ILE A 341 25.66 -2.38 -11.27
C ILE A 341 26.54 -3.65 -11.18
N THR A 342 26.72 -4.16 -9.98
CA THR A 342 27.46 -5.41 -9.74
C THR A 342 26.49 -6.54 -9.39
N LYS A 343 26.98 -7.79 -9.35
CA LYS A 343 26.20 -8.94 -8.89
C LYS A 343 25.67 -8.79 -7.45
N ASN A 344 26.27 -7.90 -6.65
CA ASN A 344 25.89 -7.62 -5.28
C ASN A 344 25.08 -6.30 -5.16
N ASP A 345 24.63 -5.73 -6.28
CA ASP A 345 23.72 -4.60 -6.28
C ASP A 345 22.28 -5.12 -6.12
N TYR A 346 21.75 -4.94 -4.92
CA TYR A 346 20.41 -5.41 -4.58
C TYR A 346 19.34 -4.31 -4.75
N PHE A 347 19.69 -3.12 -5.25
CA PHE A 347 18.75 -2.00 -5.40
C PHE A 347 18.49 -1.72 -6.88
N THR A 348 17.20 -1.62 -7.26
CA THR A 348 16.81 -1.24 -8.62
C THR A 348 17.32 0.17 -8.92
N ARG A 349 17.80 0.45 -10.13
CA ARG A 349 18.21 1.79 -10.59
C ARG A 349 17.38 2.33 -11.75
N HIS A 350 16.44 1.52 -12.21
CA HIS A 350 15.57 1.82 -13.33
C HIS A 350 14.14 1.88 -12.82
N LEU A 351 13.43 2.93 -13.21
CA LEU A 351 12.02 3.07 -12.93
C LEU A 351 11.24 2.07 -13.78
N SER A 352 10.41 1.24 -13.17
CA SER A 352 9.62 0.28 -13.93
C SER A 352 8.48 0.97 -14.67
N GLU A 353 8.21 0.50 -15.89
CA GLU A 353 7.01 0.91 -16.63
C GLU A 353 5.76 0.19 -16.06
N PRO A 354 4.55 0.78 -16.15
CA PRO A 354 4.32 2.17 -16.52
C PRO A 354 4.85 3.14 -15.45
N ILE A 355 5.53 4.19 -15.91
CA ILE A 355 5.92 5.32 -15.05
C ILE A 355 4.67 5.99 -14.41
N PRO A 356 4.78 6.66 -13.26
CA PRO A 356 3.65 7.24 -12.52
C PRO A 356 2.65 8.04 -13.36
N GLU A 357 3.13 8.78 -14.36
CA GLU A 357 2.34 9.61 -15.28
C GLU A 357 1.40 8.78 -16.16
N LYS A 358 1.79 7.55 -16.50
CA LYS A 358 1.03 6.64 -17.36
C LYS A 358 0.07 5.74 -16.58
N ARG A 359 0.05 5.84 -15.24
CA ARG A 359 -0.80 5.01 -14.37
C ARG A 359 -2.20 5.62 -14.29
N ASP A 360 -3.10 5.12 -15.11
CA ASP A 360 -4.45 5.70 -15.28
C ASP A 360 -5.52 5.13 -14.34
N ALA A 361 -5.35 3.91 -13.82
CA ALA A 361 -6.28 3.31 -12.85
C ALA A 361 -6.11 3.96 -11.47
N ARG A 362 -7.22 4.45 -10.90
CA ARG A 362 -7.21 5.25 -9.66
C ARG A 362 -8.01 4.65 -8.51
N ALA A 363 -9.14 4.01 -8.79
CA ALA A 363 -10.00 3.43 -7.78
C ALA A 363 -10.79 2.24 -8.34
N PRO A 364 -11.06 1.20 -7.54
CA PRO A 364 -12.02 0.16 -7.88
C PRO A 364 -13.46 0.68 -7.78
N CYS A 365 -14.36 0.08 -8.55
CA CYS A 365 -15.79 0.27 -8.38
C CYS A 365 -16.30 -0.41 -7.09
N SER A 366 -17.39 0.09 -6.52
CA SER A 366 -17.91 -0.42 -5.25
C SER A 366 -18.40 -1.88 -5.27
N ASN A 367 -18.75 -2.38 -6.46
CA ASN A 367 -19.14 -3.77 -6.70
C ASN A 367 -17.95 -4.68 -7.04
N ASP A 368 -16.73 -4.16 -7.09
CA ASP A 368 -15.50 -4.89 -7.46
C ASP A 368 -15.51 -5.43 -8.90
N LEU A 369 -16.32 -4.86 -9.80
CA LEU A 369 -16.45 -5.32 -11.20
C LEU A 369 -15.84 -4.37 -12.23
N CYS A 370 -15.29 -3.24 -11.79
CA CYS A 370 -14.59 -2.30 -12.66
C CYS A 370 -13.54 -1.47 -11.93
N LEU A 371 -12.75 -0.75 -12.71
CA LEU A 371 -11.76 0.24 -12.29
C LEU A 371 -12.11 1.59 -12.89
N PHE A 372 -12.09 2.64 -12.09
CA PHE A 372 -12.12 4.01 -12.53
C PHE A 372 -10.74 4.42 -13.08
N HIS A 373 -10.73 4.89 -14.33
CA HIS A 373 -9.53 5.32 -15.03
C HIS A 373 -9.63 6.81 -15.37
N THR A 374 -8.53 7.55 -15.21
CA THR A 374 -8.42 8.94 -15.63
C THR A 374 -6.97 9.33 -15.88
N SER A 375 -6.72 10.14 -16.91
CA SER A 375 -5.42 10.80 -17.11
C SER A 375 -5.16 11.88 -16.05
N GLN A 376 -6.23 12.40 -15.46
CA GLN A 376 -6.15 13.55 -14.57
C GLN A 376 -5.73 13.11 -13.17
N SER A 377 -4.66 13.74 -12.68
CA SER A 377 -4.23 13.63 -11.29
C SER A 377 -4.19 15.03 -10.67
N PRO A 378 -4.80 15.23 -9.49
CA PRO A 378 -4.68 16.49 -8.79
C PRO A 378 -3.33 16.61 -8.05
N PHE A 379 -2.54 15.52 -8.00
CA PHE A 379 -1.26 15.47 -7.30
C PHE A 379 -0.09 15.86 -8.21
N PRO A 380 0.91 16.59 -7.69
CA PRO A 380 2.18 16.78 -8.37
C PRO A 380 2.85 15.44 -8.70
N LEU A 381 3.66 15.41 -9.76
CA LEU A 381 4.45 14.23 -10.09
C LEU A 381 5.56 14.02 -9.04
N PRO A 382 5.97 12.78 -8.76
CA PRO A 382 7.03 12.50 -7.79
C PRO A 382 8.34 13.27 -8.09
N SER A 383 8.62 13.49 -9.38
CA SER A 383 9.81 14.23 -9.86
C SER A 383 9.77 15.73 -9.59
N THR A 384 8.67 16.27 -9.07
CA THR A 384 8.50 17.71 -8.78
C THR A 384 9.29 18.15 -7.54
N VAL A 385 9.53 17.23 -6.60
CA VAL A 385 10.32 17.49 -5.39
C VAL A 385 11.57 16.62 -5.40
N VAL A 386 12.74 17.26 -5.55
CA VAL A 386 14.02 16.56 -5.47
C VAL A 386 14.40 16.36 -4.00
N PHE A 387 14.53 15.11 -3.59
CA PHE A 387 14.97 14.73 -2.25
C PHE A 387 16.50 14.82 -2.15
N ASN A 388 17.01 16.00 -1.80
CA ASN A 388 18.44 16.21 -1.60
C ASN A 388 18.79 16.21 -0.11
N ARG A 389 19.61 15.25 0.35
CA ARG A 389 20.02 15.16 1.76
C ARG A 389 20.82 16.31 2.33
N THR A 390 21.45 17.15 1.50
CA THR A 390 22.12 18.35 2.02
C THR A 390 21.10 19.40 2.46
N LEU A 391 19.86 19.31 1.98
CA LEU A 391 18.78 20.26 2.22
C LEU A 391 17.61 19.66 3.02
N THR A 392 17.38 18.36 2.86
CA THR A 392 16.25 17.61 3.43
C THR A 392 16.78 16.43 4.25
N THR A 393 16.81 16.62 5.56
CA THR A 393 17.35 15.67 6.54
C THR A 393 16.27 14.82 7.21
N THR A 394 15.01 15.24 7.10
CA THR A 394 13.85 14.55 7.68
C THR A 394 12.70 14.40 6.68
N VAL A 395 11.82 13.44 6.93
CA VAL A 395 10.58 13.25 6.15
C VAL A 395 9.65 14.46 6.28
N LYS A 396 9.62 15.14 7.43
CA LYS A 396 8.83 16.36 7.62
C LYS A 396 9.28 17.54 6.76
N GLU A 397 10.58 17.64 6.48
CA GLU A 397 11.09 18.64 5.54
C GLU A 397 10.70 18.29 4.10
N GLN A 398 10.74 17.01 3.72
CA GLN A 398 10.22 16.54 2.43
C GLN A 398 8.73 16.88 2.26
N GLU A 399 7.93 16.63 3.30
CA GLU A 399 6.52 17.01 3.35
C GLU A 399 6.35 18.52 3.22
N ALA A 400 7.17 19.33 3.89
CA ALA A 400 7.09 20.78 3.77
C ALA A 400 7.34 21.26 2.34
N HIS A 401 8.29 20.65 1.62
CA HIS A 401 8.54 20.94 0.21
C HIS A 401 7.35 20.52 -0.67
N PHE A 402 6.79 19.32 -0.44
CA PHE A 402 5.60 18.87 -1.14
C PHE A 402 4.39 19.76 -0.85
N ASN A 403 4.21 20.16 0.40
CA ASN A 403 3.09 20.98 0.86
C ASN A 403 3.13 22.41 0.32
N ALA A 404 4.28 22.86 -0.18
CA ALA A 404 4.42 24.13 -0.89
C ALA A 404 3.95 24.06 -2.35
N LEU A 405 3.68 22.86 -2.89
CA LEU A 405 3.17 22.67 -4.24
C LEU A 405 1.65 22.82 -4.29
N ASP A 406 1.11 22.88 -5.51
CA ASP A 406 -0.32 22.83 -5.73
C ASP A 406 -0.84 21.38 -5.70
N PHE A 407 -1.41 20.96 -4.57
CA PHE A 407 -2.04 19.64 -4.36
C PHE A 407 -3.32 19.78 -3.50
N PRO A 408 -4.24 18.80 -3.52
CA PRO A 408 -5.49 18.86 -2.75
C PRO A 408 -5.28 19.12 -1.27
N SER A 409 -6.10 20.00 -0.68
CA SER A 409 -6.22 20.03 0.78
C SER A 409 -6.81 18.72 1.30
N ASN A 410 -6.57 18.43 2.58
CA ASN A 410 -7.21 17.29 3.26
C ASN A 410 -8.74 17.38 3.07
N GLU A 411 -9.35 18.52 3.35
CA GLU A 411 -10.80 18.73 3.21
C GLU A 411 -11.32 18.44 1.78
N PHE A 412 -10.66 18.98 0.75
CA PHE A 412 -11.06 18.74 -0.64
C PHE A 412 -10.99 17.25 -0.98
N TRP A 413 -9.89 16.60 -0.64
CA TRP A 413 -9.69 15.20 -0.98
C TRP A 413 -10.71 14.27 -0.32
N GLN A 414 -11.10 14.60 0.91
CA GLN A 414 -12.12 13.85 1.65
C GLN A 414 -13.52 13.95 1.01
N GLN A 415 -13.77 15.02 0.26
CA GLN A 415 -15.06 15.30 -0.39
C GLN A 415 -15.08 14.92 -1.87
N HIS A 416 -13.92 14.75 -2.51
CA HIS A 416 -13.83 14.64 -3.97
C HIS A 416 -12.83 13.60 -4.49
N HIS A 417 -12.46 12.59 -3.69
CA HIS A 417 -11.50 11.56 -4.12
C HIS A 417 -12.03 10.67 -5.26
N TYR A 418 -11.13 9.98 -5.95
CA TYR A 418 -11.43 9.15 -7.12
C TYR A 418 -12.58 8.13 -6.94
N PHE A 419 -12.67 7.47 -5.79
CA PHE A 419 -13.69 6.45 -5.57
C PHE A 419 -15.13 6.97 -5.68
N TYR A 420 -15.39 8.27 -5.47
CA TYR A 420 -16.72 8.85 -5.62
C TYR A 420 -17.21 8.92 -7.06
N ALA A 421 -16.36 8.68 -8.07
CA ALA A 421 -16.86 8.48 -9.43
C ALA A 421 -17.60 7.14 -9.60
N VAL A 422 -17.37 6.17 -8.70
CA VAL A 422 -17.71 4.74 -8.87
C VAL A 422 -18.16 4.06 -7.57
N ASP A 423 -18.60 4.83 -6.58
CA ASP A 423 -19.03 4.30 -5.29
C ASP A 423 -20.48 3.76 -5.30
N GLY A 424 -21.25 4.14 -6.33
CA GLY A 424 -22.65 3.79 -6.52
C GLY A 424 -23.64 4.77 -5.89
N ASP A 425 -23.16 5.93 -5.41
CA ASP A 425 -23.97 6.98 -4.81
C ASP A 425 -23.92 8.23 -5.70
N ASP A 426 -25.05 8.57 -6.33
CA ASP A 426 -25.10 9.71 -7.25
C ASP A 426 -25.01 11.08 -6.53
N SER A 427 -24.95 11.11 -5.19
CA SER A 427 -24.82 12.33 -4.39
C SER A 427 -23.38 12.70 -4.01
N THR A 428 -22.43 11.78 -4.20
CA THR A 428 -20.99 12.00 -4.01
C THR A 428 -20.33 12.14 -5.38
N CYS A 429 -19.29 12.98 -5.51
CA CYS A 429 -18.67 13.22 -6.81
C CYS A 429 -17.15 13.30 -6.70
N TRP A 430 -16.44 12.61 -7.61
CA TRP A 430 -15.05 12.93 -7.90
C TRP A 430 -14.98 14.29 -8.60
N ASN A 431 -14.06 15.15 -8.18
CA ASN A 431 -13.81 16.44 -8.82
C ASN A 431 -12.40 16.43 -9.43
N SER A 432 -12.29 16.86 -10.70
CA SER A 432 -10.99 16.88 -11.40
C SER A 432 -9.98 17.87 -10.82
N ARG A 433 -10.45 18.82 -9.98
CA ARG A 433 -9.73 19.93 -9.35
C ARG A 433 -9.15 20.97 -10.32
N ARG A 434 -8.59 20.51 -11.43
CA ARG A 434 -8.10 21.33 -12.54
C ARG A 434 -9.03 21.15 -13.75
N PRO A 435 -9.19 22.19 -14.58
CA PRO A 435 -9.91 22.04 -15.85
C PRO A 435 -9.24 21.01 -16.75
N PRO A 436 -9.97 19.99 -17.24
CA PRO A 436 -9.44 19.03 -18.20
C PRO A 436 -8.88 19.72 -19.45
N GLN A 437 -7.75 19.23 -19.94
CA GLN A 437 -7.15 19.67 -21.20
C GLN A 437 -7.61 18.78 -22.36
N MET A 438 -7.38 19.23 -23.60
CA MET A 438 -7.52 18.36 -24.77
C MET A 438 -6.72 17.06 -24.58
N ASP A 439 -7.32 15.95 -25.00
CA ASP A 439 -6.81 14.58 -24.85
C ASP A 439 -6.80 14.01 -23.42
N ASP A 440 -7.16 14.80 -22.40
CA ASP A 440 -7.47 14.22 -21.09
C ASP A 440 -8.67 13.27 -21.22
N PHE A 441 -8.73 12.29 -20.31
CA PHE A 441 -9.84 11.35 -20.30
C PHE A 441 -10.23 10.91 -18.89
N PHE A 442 -11.48 10.45 -18.78
CA PHE A 442 -11.94 9.62 -17.67
C PHE A 442 -12.79 8.47 -18.21
N GLY A 443 -12.98 7.41 -17.44
CA GLY A 443 -13.78 6.28 -17.88
C GLY A 443 -13.66 5.05 -17.00
N LEU A 444 -14.10 3.90 -17.52
CA LEU A 444 -14.09 2.64 -16.81
C LEU A 444 -13.29 1.58 -17.56
N HIS A 445 -12.64 0.72 -16.79
CA HIS A 445 -12.20 -0.60 -17.20
C HIS A 445 -13.05 -1.64 -16.48
N ALA A 446 -13.96 -2.29 -17.22
CA ALA A 446 -14.77 -3.40 -16.74
C ALA A 446 -13.95 -4.69 -16.71
N ILE A 447 -14.00 -5.41 -15.59
CA ILE A 447 -13.29 -6.68 -15.42
C ILE A 447 -13.90 -7.75 -16.34
N VAL A 448 -15.21 -7.69 -16.54
CA VAL A 448 -15.93 -8.48 -17.53
C VAL A 448 -16.47 -7.56 -18.60
N ALA A 449 -16.24 -7.93 -19.86
CA ALA A 449 -16.82 -7.25 -20.99
C ALA A 449 -18.35 -7.25 -20.85
N PRO A 450 -18.95 -6.07 -20.78
CA PRO A 450 -20.36 -6.00 -20.46
C PRO A 450 -21.20 -6.14 -21.75
N ASN A 451 -22.49 -6.46 -21.63
CA ASN A 451 -23.36 -6.89 -22.74
C ASN A 451 -24.35 -5.82 -23.28
N ALA A 452 -24.80 -4.89 -22.43
CA ALA A 452 -25.69 -3.75 -22.73
C ALA A 452 -25.00 -2.46 -23.27
N PRO A 453 -25.29 -1.95 -24.47
CA PRO A 453 -24.61 -0.77 -25.05
C PRO A 453 -24.88 0.59 -24.37
N THR A 454 -25.37 0.61 -23.14
CA THR A 454 -25.68 1.81 -22.37
C THR A 454 -24.56 2.11 -21.39
N PHE A 455 -24.05 3.34 -21.42
CA PHE A 455 -23.13 3.87 -20.45
C PHE A 455 -23.71 5.12 -19.80
N ILE A 456 -23.75 5.15 -18.47
CA ILE A 456 -24.37 6.23 -17.72
C ILE A 456 -23.26 7.04 -17.06
N ILE A 457 -23.30 8.34 -17.30
CA ILE A 457 -22.47 9.34 -16.63
C ILE A 457 -23.42 10.22 -15.83
N ARG A 458 -23.11 10.51 -14.57
CA ARG A 458 -23.77 11.57 -13.82
C ARG A 458 -22.72 12.48 -13.25
N GLY A 459 -23.03 13.76 -13.18
CA GLY A 459 -22.05 14.76 -12.79
C GLY A 459 -22.61 16.17 -12.80
N HIS A 460 -21.88 17.07 -12.15
CA HIS A 460 -22.10 18.51 -12.24
C HIS A 460 -21.04 19.13 -13.13
N ASN A 461 -21.40 20.24 -13.77
CA ASN A 461 -20.49 21.00 -14.66
C ASN A 461 -19.88 20.15 -15.80
N LEU A 462 -20.51 19.02 -16.15
CA LEU A 462 -20.10 18.23 -17.29
C LEU A 462 -20.35 19.04 -18.58
N PRO A 463 -19.36 19.10 -19.49
CA PRO A 463 -19.51 19.86 -20.72
C PRO A 463 -20.52 19.21 -21.67
N PRO A 464 -21.03 19.95 -22.67
CA PRO A 464 -21.87 19.37 -23.72
C PRO A 464 -21.17 18.22 -24.43
N SER A 465 -21.94 17.27 -24.97
CA SER A 465 -21.43 16.10 -25.70
C SER A 465 -20.61 16.43 -26.95
N THR A 466 -20.65 17.67 -27.43
CA THR A 466 -19.76 18.16 -28.50
C THR A 466 -18.32 18.39 -28.06
N HIS A 467 -18.02 18.37 -26.76
CA HIS A 467 -16.68 18.63 -26.20
C HIS A 467 -15.90 17.35 -25.89
N TYR A 468 -16.47 16.17 -26.14
CA TYR A 468 -15.78 14.91 -25.89
C TYR A 468 -16.08 13.86 -26.94
N LEU A 469 -15.14 12.94 -27.08
CA LEU A 469 -15.25 11.72 -27.86
C LEU A 469 -15.43 10.54 -26.90
N VAL A 470 -16.27 9.58 -27.28
CA VAL A 470 -16.34 8.29 -26.58
C VAL A 470 -15.48 7.31 -27.36
N THR A 471 -14.55 6.67 -26.67
CA THR A 471 -13.73 5.61 -27.25
C THR A 471 -13.86 4.33 -26.43
N ILE A 472 -13.78 3.18 -27.10
CA ILE A 472 -13.81 1.87 -26.45
C ILE A 472 -12.58 1.04 -26.82
N SER A 473 -12.20 0.11 -25.97
CA SER A 473 -11.12 -0.83 -26.26
C SER A 473 -11.39 -2.21 -25.65
N LYS A 474 -10.88 -3.25 -26.32
CA LYS A 474 -10.90 -4.63 -25.81
C LYS A 474 -9.66 -4.96 -24.98
N ASP A 475 -8.53 -4.31 -25.27
CA ASP A 475 -7.20 -4.64 -24.74
C ASP A 475 -6.57 -3.49 -23.94
N GLY A 476 -7.17 -2.30 -23.96
CA GLY A 476 -6.66 -1.09 -23.31
C GLY A 476 -5.45 -0.47 -24.03
N GLN A 477 -5.10 -0.96 -25.23
CA GLN A 477 -4.00 -0.46 -26.06
C GLN A 477 -4.55 0.27 -27.29
N THR A 478 -5.50 -0.34 -28.00
CA THR A 478 -6.11 0.23 -29.21
C THR A 478 -7.51 0.72 -28.89
N PHE A 479 -7.76 2.01 -29.09
CA PHE A 479 -9.05 2.64 -28.81
C PHE A 479 -9.76 3.04 -30.11
N ASP A 480 -11.00 2.58 -30.26
CA ASP A 480 -11.86 2.90 -31.38
C ASP A 480 -12.88 3.96 -30.99
N ASN A 481 -13.11 4.93 -31.88
CA ASN A 481 -14.17 5.92 -31.72
C ASN A 481 -15.55 5.21 -31.74
N CYS A 482 -16.34 5.47 -30.71
CA CYS A 482 -17.68 4.93 -30.57
C CYS A 482 -18.71 6.07 -30.71
N PRO A 483 -19.47 6.14 -31.82
CA PRO A 483 -20.57 7.09 -31.92
C PRO A 483 -21.62 6.81 -30.84
N PHE A 484 -22.25 7.86 -30.32
CA PHE A 484 -23.25 7.74 -29.27
C PHE A 484 -24.45 8.67 -29.51
N THR A 485 -25.53 8.43 -28.76
CA THR A 485 -26.66 9.34 -28.60
C THR A 485 -26.82 9.69 -27.14
N ASP A 486 -27.02 10.97 -26.88
CA ASP A 486 -27.26 11.55 -25.57
C ASP A 486 -28.78 11.84 -25.48
N THR A 487 -29.52 10.98 -24.80
CA THR A 487 -31.00 10.98 -24.84
C THR A 487 -31.63 11.73 -23.67
N GLU A 488 -30.92 11.81 -22.56
CA GLU A 488 -31.16 12.57 -21.34
C GLU A 488 -29.78 13.07 -20.94
N PRO A 489 -29.59 14.29 -20.41
CA PRO A 489 -28.25 14.79 -20.12
C PRO A 489 -27.42 13.73 -19.39
N PHE A 490 -26.35 13.27 -20.07
CA PHE A 490 -25.34 12.33 -19.57
C PHE A 490 -25.75 10.83 -19.54
N HIS A 491 -26.85 10.45 -20.20
CA HIS A 491 -27.16 9.06 -20.53
C HIS A 491 -26.67 8.74 -21.96
N LEU A 492 -25.52 8.06 -22.05
CA LEU A 492 -24.90 7.73 -23.33
C LEU A 492 -25.38 6.36 -23.83
N THR A 493 -26.11 6.35 -24.94
CA THR A 493 -26.42 5.13 -25.70
C THR A 493 -25.37 4.95 -26.80
N LEU A 494 -24.51 3.95 -26.65
CA LEU A 494 -23.42 3.65 -27.59
C LEU A 494 -23.97 2.98 -28.85
N LYS A 495 -23.51 3.45 -30.02
CA LYS A 495 -23.93 2.93 -31.34
C LYS A 495 -22.88 2.03 -31.98
N CYS A 496 -21.73 1.85 -31.34
CA CYS A 496 -20.71 0.91 -31.77
C CYS A 496 -20.96 -0.49 -31.21
N ASN A 497 -20.25 -1.48 -31.74
CA ASN A 497 -20.26 -2.82 -31.17
C ASN A 497 -19.43 -2.85 -29.87
N VAL A 498 -20.11 -2.90 -28.73
CA VAL A 498 -19.48 -2.97 -27.41
C VAL A 498 -19.10 -4.39 -26.99
N SER A 499 -19.45 -5.42 -27.79
CA SER A 499 -19.18 -6.81 -27.44
C SER A 499 -17.67 -7.07 -27.29
N GLY A 500 -17.27 -7.48 -26.09
CA GLY A 500 -15.88 -7.72 -25.73
C GLY A 500 -15.08 -6.46 -25.38
N ALA A 501 -15.70 -5.28 -25.35
CA ALA A 501 -15.03 -4.05 -24.91
C ALA A 501 -14.90 -4.06 -23.39
N HIS A 502 -13.67 -4.00 -22.89
CA HIS A 502 -13.38 -3.90 -21.46
C HIS A 502 -13.17 -2.45 -21.02
N PHE A 503 -12.83 -1.56 -21.95
CA PHE A 503 -12.52 -0.18 -21.64
C PHE A 503 -13.49 0.75 -22.35
N ILE A 504 -13.88 1.80 -21.65
CA ILE A 504 -14.55 2.96 -22.20
C ILE A 504 -13.87 4.22 -21.66
N ARG A 505 -13.59 5.18 -22.54
CA ARG A 505 -13.02 6.48 -22.21
C ARG A 505 -13.85 7.60 -22.81
N ILE A 506 -14.08 8.62 -22.01
CA ILE A 506 -14.58 9.92 -22.42
C ILE A 506 -13.35 10.81 -22.55
N VAL A 507 -12.98 11.15 -23.78
CA VAL A 507 -11.77 11.89 -24.12
C VAL A 507 -12.16 13.32 -24.50
N PHE A 508 -11.59 14.32 -23.83
CA PHE A 508 -11.91 15.72 -24.13
C PHE A 508 -11.30 16.13 -25.48
N SER A 509 -12.12 16.72 -26.34
CA SER A 509 -11.69 17.15 -27.69
C SER A 509 -11.18 18.60 -27.71
N GLN A 510 -11.22 19.29 -26.58
CA GLN A 510 -10.76 20.67 -26.40
C GLN A 510 -10.54 20.96 -24.90
N ASP A 511 -9.78 22.01 -24.61
CA ASP A 511 -9.54 22.46 -23.24
C ASP A 511 -10.83 23.01 -22.60
N LEU A 512 -11.07 22.64 -21.35
CA LEU A 512 -12.15 23.22 -20.54
C LEU A 512 -11.62 24.39 -19.72
N GLN A 513 -12.53 25.30 -19.34
CA GLN A 513 -12.21 26.46 -18.50
C GLN A 513 -12.42 26.18 -17.00
N GLU A 514 -13.28 25.21 -16.68
CA GLU A 514 -13.66 24.86 -15.32
C GLU A 514 -13.42 23.38 -15.04
N PRO A 515 -13.16 23.00 -13.76
CA PRO A 515 -13.14 21.60 -13.35
C PRO A 515 -14.49 20.91 -13.56
N ILE A 516 -14.46 19.58 -13.65
CA ILE A 516 -15.67 18.76 -13.78
C ILE A 516 -15.92 17.95 -12.51
N GLU A 517 -17.18 17.59 -12.30
CA GLU A 517 -17.57 16.63 -11.27
C GLU A 517 -18.22 15.41 -11.91
N VAL A 518 -17.75 14.22 -11.53
CA VAL A 518 -18.33 12.94 -11.95
C VAL A 518 -18.83 12.22 -10.69
N CYS A 519 -20.15 12.11 -10.58
CA CYS A 519 -20.83 11.52 -9.45
C CYS A 519 -21.21 10.05 -9.68
N SER A 520 -21.23 9.61 -10.93
CA SER A 520 -21.56 8.22 -11.24
C SER A 520 -21.02 7.85 -12.61
N LEU A 521 -20.27 6.75 -12.67
CA LEU A 521 -19.92 6.06 -13.89
C LEU A 521 -20.35 4.60 -13.75
N ARG A 522 -21.25 4.17 -14.63
CA ARG A 522 -21.68 2.78 -14.65
C ARG A 522 -22.05 2.32 -16.04
N TRP A 523 -21.75 1.06 -16.28
CA TRP A 523 -22.25 0.36 -17.45
C TRP A 523 -23.64 -0.19 -17.15
N GLY A 524 -24.55 -0.15 -18.13
CA GLY A 524 -26.00 -0.30 -17.90
C GLY A 524 -26.43 -1.62 -17.26
N ASP A 525 -25.64 -2.69 -17.41
CA ASP A 525 -25.87 -4.01 -16.80
C ASP A 525 -24.96 -4.30 -15.59
N LEU A 526 -24.01 -3.41 -15.28
CA LEU A 526 -23.11 -3.50 -14.12
C LEU A 526 -23.68 -2.71 -12.92
N SER A 527 -25.00 -2.73 -12.73
CA SER A 527 -25.61 -2.12 -11.55
C SER A 527 -25.18 -2.84 -10.27
N VAL A 528 -24.87 -2.05 -9.23
CA VAL A 528 -24.60 -2.49 -7.85
C VAL A 528 -25.75 -3.31 -7.29
#